data_AF-A0A1H8UX44-F1
#
_entry.id   AF-A0A1H8UX44-F1
#
_cell.length_a   1.000
_cell.length_b   1.000
_cell.length_c   1.000
_cell.angle_alpha   90.00
_cell.angle_beta   90.00
_cell.angle_gamma   90.00
#
_symmetry.space_group_name_H-M   'P 1'
#
loop_
_entity.id
_entity.type
_entity.pdbx_description
1 polymer ?
#
loop_
_entity_poly.entity_id
_entity_poly.type
_entity_poly.pdbx_seq_one_letter_code
_entity_poly.pdbx_strand_id
1 'polypeptide(L)' 'MERVALEYAERITTTGQKVDDALFAELKKHFSEGQIVELTAAIAMENFRSKFNPALGIEAQGFCMVPPKR' A
#
# COMPACT_ATOMS: atom_id res chain seq x y z
N MET A 1 -9.79 -3.21 -11.17
CA MET A 1 -9.33 -2.10 -10.32
C MET A 1 -8.73 -2.56 -8.99
N GLU A 2 -9.42 -3.35 -8.16
CA GLU A 2 -8.92 -3.69 -6.81
C GLU A 2 -7.57 -4.43 -6.83
N ARG A 3 -7.41 -5.41 -7.73
CA ARG A 3 -6.15 -6.15 -7.87
C ARG A 3 -4.96 -5.27 -8.24
N VAL A 4 -5.14 -4.31 -9.16
CA VAL A 4 -4.05 -3.42 -9.58
C VAL A 4 -3.69 -2.41 -8.49
N ALA A 5 -4.69 -1.95 -7.71
CA ALA A 5 -4.44 -1.08 -6.57
C ALA A 5 -3.65 -1.81 -5.46
N LEU A 6 -3.95 -3.10 -5.23
CA LEU A 6 -3.20 -3.93 -4.28
C LEU A 6 -1.77 -4.20 -4.76
N GLU A 7 -1.57 -4.53 -6.04
CA GLU A 7 -0.22 -4.70 -6.59
C GLU A 7 0.60 -3.40 -6.48
N TYR A 8 -0.01 -2.26 -6.79
CA TYR A 8 0.61 -0.95 -6.61
C TYR A 8 1.03 -0.67 -5.16
N ALA A 9 0.14 -0.96 -4.20
CA ALA A 9 0.43 -0.84 -2.78
C ALA A 9 1.56 -1.77 -2.33
N GLU A 10 1.59 -3.01 -2.82
CA GLU A 10 2.65 -3.98 -2.52
C GLU A 10 4.02 -3.48 -3.01
N ARG A 11 4.08 -2.97 -4.25
CA ARG A 11 5.34 -2.47 -4.84
C ARG A 11 5.87 -1.20 -4.17
N ILE A 12 4.99 -0.31 -3.68
CA ILE A 12 5.41 0.87 -2.91
C ILE A 12 5.92 0.48 -1.51
N THR A 13 5.38 -0.60 -0.94
CA THR A 13 5.64 -0.98 0.45
C THR A 13 6.87 -1.87 0.60
N THR A 14 7.10 -2.75 -0.39
CA THR A 14 8.22 -3.69 -0.37
C THR A 14 9.51 -2.99 -0.76
N THR A 15 10.49 -2.99 0.16
CA THR A 15 11.82 -2.42 -0.12
C THR A 15 12.49 -3.13 -1.29
N GLY A 16 13.01 -2.36 -2.24
CA GLY A 16 13.68 -2.89 -3.43
C GLY A 16 12.76 -3.16 -4.63
N GLN A 17 11.44 -3.10 -4.45
CA GLN A 17 10.50 -3.12 -5.57
C GLN A 17 10.34 -1.72 -6.18
N LYS A 18 9.91 -1.70 -7.44
CA LYS A 18 9.63 -0.48 -8.20
C LYS A 18 8.26 -0.58 -8.85
N VAL A 19 7.55 0.54 -8.85
CA VAL A 19 6.43 0.74 -9.76
C VAL A 19 7.02 1.01 -11.14
N ASP A 20 6.80 0.09 -12.08
CA ASP A 20 7.25 0.27 -13.46
C ASP A 20 6.16 0.96 -14.30
N ASP A 21 6.55 1.40 -15.50
CA ASP A 21 5.66 2.12 -16.41
C ASP A 21 4.47 1.26 -16.85
N ALA A 22 4.64 -0.07 -16.90
CA ALA A 22 3.57 -1.00 -17.27
C ALA A 22 2.47 -1.03 -16.21
N LEU A 23 2.84 -1.15 -14.93
CA LEU A 23 1.90 -1.09 -13.81
C LEU A 23 1.24 0.29 -13.72
N PHE A 24 2.00 1.36 -13.93
CA PHE A 24 1.44 2.71 -13.90
C PHE A 24 0.47 2.95 -15.07
N ALA A 25 0.75 2.41 -16.26
CA ALA A 25 -0.17 2.45 -17.39
C ALA A 25 -1.46 1.66 -17.10
N GLU A 26 -1.36 0.52 -16.41
CA GLU A 26 -2.54 -0.26 -16.00
C GLU A 26 -3.41 0.48 -14.98
N LEU A 27 -2.80 1.19 -14.02
CA LEU A 27 -3.54 2.05 -13.08
C LEU A 27 -4.37 3.11 -13.81
N LYS A 28 -3.79 3.77 -14.82
CA LYS A 28 -4.48 4.81 -15.60
C LYS A 28 -5.68 4.30 -16.41
N LYS A 29 -5.82 2.99 -16.61
CA LYS A 29 -7.04 2.40 -17.21
C LYS A 29 -8.22 2.36 -16.24
N HIS A 30 -7.97 2.49 -14.94
CA HIS A 30 -8.97 2.34 -13.88
C HIS A 30 -9.14 3.58 -13.02
N PHE A 31 -8.12 4.42 -12.91
CA PHE A 31 -8.08 5.57 -12.01
C PHE A 31 -7.65 6.83 -12.78
N SER A 32 -8.23 7.97 -12.42
CA SER A 32 -7.71 9.27 -12.85
C SER A 32 -6.36 9.57 -12.18
N GLU A 33 -5.61 10.52 -12.72
CA GLU A 33 -4.33 10.94 -12.11
C GLU A 33 -4.52 11.42 -10.66
N GLY A 34 -5.61 12.17 -10.38
CA GLY A 34 -5.96 12.58 -9.03
C GLY A 34 -6.23 11.39 -8.09
N GLN A 35 -6.96 10.39 -8.56
CA GLN A 35 -7.21 9.17 -7.78
C GLN A 35 -5.93 8.37 -7.52
N ILE A 36 -4.99 8.34 -8.47
CA ILE A 36 -3.68 7.70 -8.26
C ILE A 36 -2.88 8.46 -7.20
N VAL A 37 -2.92 9.80 -7.19
CA VAL A 37 -2.28 10.61 -6.14
C VAL A 37 -2.89 10.32 -4.76
N GLU A 38 -4.21 10.28 -4.66
CA GLU A 38 -4.91 9.94 -3.41
C GLU A 38 -4.57 8.53 -2.93
N LEU A 39 -4.56 7.55 -3.83
CA LEU A 39 -4.16 6.17 -3.53
C LEU A 39 -2.72 6.12 -3.01
N THR A 40 -1.81 6.84 -3.67
CA THR A 40 -0.39 6.93 -3.26
C THR A 40 -0.25 7.54 -1.86
N ALA A 41 -0.99 8.61 -1.57
CA ALA A 41 -0.99 9.25 -0.26
C ALA A 41 -1.49 8.31 0.85
N ALA A 42 -2.56 7.55 0.58
CA ALA A 42 -3.09 6.56 1.51
C ALA A 42 -2.06 5.45 1.81
N ILE A 43 -1.42 4.90 0.78
CA ILE A 43 -0.37 3.88 0.93
C ILE A 43 0.82 4.43 1.72
N ALA A 44 1.27 5.66 1.39
CA ALA A 44 2.39 6.29 2.08
C ALA A 44 2.11 6.52 3.58
N MET A 45 0.88 6.94 3.92
CA MET A 45 0.45 7.12 5.30
C MET A 45 0.51 5.80 6.09
N GLU A 46 0.10 4.70 5.47
CA GLU A 46 0.17 3.39 6.13
C GLU A 46 1.61 2.90 6.27
N ASN A 47 2.47 3.16 5.29
CA ASN A 47 3.90 2.88 5.37
C ASN A 47 4.64 3.73 6.42
N PHE A 48 4.14 4.93 6.70
CA PHE A 48 4.59 5.72 7.83
C PHE A 48 4.16 5.08 9.15
N ARG A 49 2.87 4.78 9.31
CA ARG A 49 2.31 4.18 10.53
C ARG A 49 2.95 2.82 10.86
N SER A 50 3.24 2.01 9.85
CA SER A 50 3.88 0.69 10.02
C SER A 50 5.28 0.75 10.60
N LYS A 51 5.96 1.91 10.51
CA LYS A 51 7.29 2.16 11.11
C LYS A 51 7.20 3.01 12.38
N PHE A 52 6.35 4.03 12.35
CA PHE A 52 6.18 4.98 13.45
C PHE A 52 5.55 4.33 14.68
N ASN A 53 4.45 3.58 14.51
CA ASN A 53 3.72 3.00 15.64
C ASN A 53 4.58 1.99 16.42
N PRO A 54 5.23 0.99 15.79
CA PRO A 54 6.07 0.04 16.52
C PRO A 54 7.27 0.71 17.20
N ALA A 55 7.86 1.74 16.59
CA ALA A 55 8.96 2.49 17.18
C ALA A 55 8.58 3.21 18.49
N LEU A 56 7.28 3.50 18.70
CA LEU A 56 6.75 4.12 19.91
C LEU A 56 6.02 3.12 20.82
N GLY A 57 6.08 1.82 20.55
CA GLY A 57 5.37 0.80 21.32
C GLY A 57 3.85 0.88 21.20
N ILE A 58 3.33 1.50 20.13
CA ILE A 58 1.89 1.53 19.85
C ILE A 58 1.50 0.21 19.20
N GLU A 59 0.80 -0.63 19.96
CA GLU A 59 0.38 -1.96 19.53
C GLU A 59 -0.99 -1.95 18.84
N ALA A 60 -1.26 -3.01 18.08
CA ALA A 60 -2.58 -3.25 17.49
C ALA A 60 -3.60 -3.62 18.57
N GLN A 61 -4.85 -3.19 18.38
CA GLN A 61 -5.95 -3.43 19.32
C GLN A 61 -6.57 -4.84 19.20
N GLY A 62 -5.98 -5.73 18.39
CA GLY A 62 -6.43 -7.11 18.24
C GLY A 62 -7.67 -7.32 17.34
N PHE A 63 -8.20 -6.29 16.68
CA PHE A 63 -9.39 -6.43 15.82
C PHE A 63 -9.13 -7.10 14.47
N CYS A 64 -7.92 -6.99 13.92
CA CYS A 64 -7.54 -7.58 12.64
C CYS A 64 -6.45 -8.63 12.85
N MET A 65 -6.87 -9.88 13.07
CA MET A 65 -5.99 -11.03 13.19
C MET A 65 -5.66 -11.57 11.80
N VAL A 66 -4.36 -11.63 11.46
CA VAL A 66 -3.93 -12.33 10.24
C VAL A 66 -3.97 -13.83 10.53
N PRO A 67 -4.67 -14.65 9.72
CA PRO A 67 -4.68 -16.09 9.93
C PRO A 67 -3.26 -16.65 9.80
N PRO A 68 -2.91 -17.68 10.60
CA PRO A 68 -1.58 -18.30 10.51
C PRO A 68 -1.34 -18.82 9.09
N LYS A 69 -0.13 -18.56 8.55
CA LYS A 69 0.30 -19.17 7.29
C LYS A 69 0.25 -20.70 7.45
N ARG A 70 -0.48 -21.37 6.55
CA ARG A 70 -0.49 -22.84 6.44
C ARG A 70 0.87 -23.36 5.98
#